data_AF-A0A7J9L2Y8-F1
#
_entry.id   AF-A0A7J9L2Y8-F1
#
_cell.length_a   1.000
_cell.length_b   1.000
_cell.length_c   1.000
_cell.angle_alpha   90.00
_cell.angle_beta   90.00
_cell.angle_gamma   90.00
#
_symmetry.space_group_name_H-M   'P 1'
#
loop_
_entity.id
_entity.type
_entity.pdbx_description
1 polymer ?
#
loop_
_entity_poly.entity_id
_entity_poly.type
_entity_poly.pdbx_seq_one_letter_code
_entity_poly.pdbx_strand_id
1 'polypeptide(L)'
;MTETEVSSIVSDFIGFLNASPTAFHAVDEAKKRLQKVGYEQVIEREDWKLEAGKRYFFTRNHSTIVAFAIDDVLVVHPLIFCMLRYVAGNGFHIVGAHTDSPCLKLKPVSKVKKADYLEVGVQTYGGGLWHTWFDRDLTVAGRVMIREEKGGSVSYSHRLVRIEEPIMRVPTLAIHLDSYSSFPYPTFVNSSEMGAGLFTSAFGVSIVAS
;
A
#
# COMPACT_ATOMS: atom_id res chain seq x y z
N MET A 1 -17.38 -20.62 13.59
CA MET A 1 -17.82 -19.57 12.65
C MET A 1 -19.02 -20.09 11.90
N THR A 2 -20.13 -19.36 11.94
CA THR A 2 -21.31 -19.68 11.13
C THR A 2 -21.08 -19.24 9.67
N GLU A 3 -21.80 -19.83 8.72
CA GLU A 3 -21.65 -19.54 7.28
C GLU A 3 -21.88 -18.04 6.97
N THR A 4 -22.78 -17.40 7.73
CA THR A 4 -23.05 -15.96 7.69
C THR A 4 -21.88 -15.11 8.18
N GLU A 5 -21.16 -15.54 9.22
CA GLU A 5 -19.97 -14.84 9.72
C GLU A 5 -18.83 -14.88 8.68
N VAL A 6 -18.63 -16.02 8.03
CA VAL A 6 -17.60 -16.17 6.98
C VAL A 6 -17.90 -15.23 5.80
N SER A 7 -19.16 -15.18 5.35
CA SER A 7 -19.58 -14.27 4.28
C SER A 7 -19.31 -12.78 4.63
N SER A 8 -19.50 -12.39 5.89
CA SER A 8 -19.24 -11.03 6.35
C SER A 8 -17.76 -10.66 6.34
N ILE A 9 -16.87 -11.57 6.75
CA ILE A 9 -15.41 -11.36 6.77
C ILE A 9 -14.87 -11.22 5.35
N VAL A 10 -15.31 -12.09 4.44
CA VAL A 10 -14.88 -12.05 3.04
C VAL A 10 -15.30 -10.73 2.38
N SER A 11 -16.53 -10.28 2.63
CA SER A 11 -17.03 -9.02 2.08
C SER A 11 -16.27 -7.81 2.63
N ASP A 12 -15.97 -7.79 3.93
CA ASP A 12 -15.17 -6.72 4.54
C ASP A 12 -13.72 -6.70 4.01
N PHE A 13 -13.14 -7.88 3.80
CA PHE A 13 -11.80 -8.02 3.23
C PHE A 13 -11.74 -7.54 1.79
N ILE A 14 -12.70 -7.90 0.94
CA ILE A 14 -12.82 -7.38 -0.43
C ILE A 14 -12.98 -5.85 -0.39
N GLY A 15 -13.80 -5.33 0.52
CA GLY A 15 -13.94 -3.90 0.73
C GLY A 15 -12.61 -3.21 1.08
N PHE A 16 -11.81 -3.82 1.95
CA PHE A 16 -10.47 -3.32 2.30
C PHE A 16 -9.54 -3.30 1.09
N LEU A 17 -9.47 -4.41 0.33
CA LEU A 17 -8.63 -4.51 -0.87
C LEU A 17 -9.02 -3.47 -1.91
N ASN A 18 -10.32 -3.32 -2.18
CA ASN A 18 -10.83 -2.36 -3.15
C ASN A 18 -10.54 -0.92 -2.73
N ALA A 19 -10.53 -0.62 -1.42
CA ALA A 19 -10.15 0.70 -0.91
C ALA A 19 -8.63 0.96 -0.88
N SER A 20 -7.81 -0.09 -1.06
CA SER A 20 -6.37 -0.08 -0.76
C SER A 20 -5.49 -0.43 -1.97
N PRO A 21 -5.59 0.29 -3.10
CA PRO A 21 -4.84 -0.06 -4.31
C PRO A 21 -3.31 0.11 -4.17
N THR A 22 -2.85 0.85 -3.16
CA THR A 22 -1.42 1.01 -2.87
C THR A 22 -1.16 0.95 -1.37
N ALA A 23 0.10 0.72 -0.96
CA ALA A 23 0.50 0.71 0.45
C ALA A 23 0.08 1.97 1.22
N PHE A 24 0.04 3.13 0.55
CA PHE A 24 -0.42 4.38 1.17
C PHE A 24 -1.92 4.37 1.45
N HIS A 25 -2.73 3.83 0.52
CA HIS A 25 -4.16 3.68 0.72
C HIS A 25 -4.48 2.59 1.75
N ALA A 26 -3.71 1.48 1.76
CA ALA A 26 -3.83 0.44 2.77
C ALA A 26 -3.62 0.98 4.19
N VAL A 27 -2.60 1.83 4.39
CA VAL A 27 -2.36 2.49 5.67
C VAL A 27 -3.44 3.51 6.02
N ASP A 28 -3.91 4.30 5.04
CA ASP A 28 -4.98 5.28 5.27
C ASP A 28 -6.30 4.59 5.67
N GLU A 29 -6.65 3.49 5.00
CA GLU A 29 -7.82 2.69 5.31
C GLU A 29 -7.68 1.97 6.66
N ALA A 30 -6.51 1.39 6.96
CA ALA A 30 -6.23 0.79 8.25
C ALA A 30 -6.33 1.82 9.39
N LYS A 31 -5.80 3.04 9.17
CA LYS A 31 -5.94 4.16 10.10
C LYS A 31 -7.41 4.49 10.37
N LYS A 32 -8.24 4.64 9.32
CA LYS A 32 -9.67 4.92 9.48
C LYS A 32 -10.37 3.84 10.31
N ARG A 33 -10.07 2.57 10.03
CA ARG A 33 -10.63 1.43 10.76
C ARG A 33 -10.21 1.40 12.23
N LEU A 34 -8.93 1.65 12.52
CA LEU A 34 -8.41 1.74 13.88
C LEU A 34 -9.04 2.88 14.67
N GLN A 35 -9.15 4.07 14.05
CA GLN A 35 -9.80 5.23 14.67
C GLN A 35 -11.28 4.96 14.97
N LYS A 36 -11.98 4.28 14.06
CA LYS A 36 -13.39 3.90 14.25
C LYS A 36 -13.62 3.01 15.48
N VAL A 37 -12.63 2.20 15.87
CA VAL A 37 -12.68 1.33 17.05
C VAL A 37 -11.96 1.92 18.27
N GLY A 38 -11.67 3.23 18.26
CA GLY A 38 -11.19 3.97 19.41
C GLY A 38 -9.67 3.98 19.61
N TYR A 39 -8.88 3.64 18.60
CA TYR A 39 -7.43 3.84 18.68
C TYR A 39 -7.06 5.32 18.49
N GLU A 40 -6.16 5.81 19.33
CA GLU A 40 -5.63 7.16 19.28
C GLU A 40 -4.36 7.22 18.41
N GLN A 41 -4.27 8.20 17.51
CA GLN A 41 -3.07 8.39 16.70
C GLN A 41 -2.01 9.14 17.52
N VAL A 42 -0.82 8.55 17.67
CA VAL A 42 0.35 9.24 18.23
C VAL A 42 1.32 9.68 17.13
N ILE A 43 2.02 10.79 17.36
CA ILE A 43 2.99 11.34 16.42
C ILE A 43 4.38 10.81 16.80
N GLU A 44 5.03 10.13 15.87
CA GLU A 44 6.34 9.49 16.09
C GLU A 44 7.45 10.44 16.57
N ARG A 45 7.30 11.75 16.33
CA ARG A 45 8.28 12.78 16.71
C ARG A 45 8.00 13.44 18.06
N GLU A 46 6.89 13.12 18.70
CA GLU A 46 6.48 13.72 19.98
C GLU A 46 6.76 12.77 21.13
N ASP A 47 6.89 13.32 22.33
CA ASP A 47 6.97 12.51 23.56
C ASP A 47 5.61 11.87 23.85
N TRP A 48 5.58 10.53 23.90
CA TRP A 48 4.35 9.80 24.09
C TRP A 48 3.97 9.70 25.57
N LYS A 49 2.81 10.23 25.93
CA LYS A 49 2.17 10.01 27.23
C LYS A 49 1.13 8.90 27.09
N LEU A 50 1.60 7.67 27.24
CA LEU A 50 0.76 6.48 27.08
C LEU A 50 0.13 6.07 28.41
N GLU A 51 -1.12 5.62 28.37
CA GLU A 51 -1.86 5.14 29.53
C GLU A 51 -2.25 3.67 29.35
N ALA A 52 -2.26 2.92 30.46
CA ALA A 52 -2.80 1.57 30.49
C ALA A 52 -4.33 1.59 30.24
N GLY A 53 -4.83 0.56 29.56
CA GLY A 53 -6.20 0.45 29.09
C GLY A 53 -6.48 1.15 27.76
N LYS A 54 -5.52 1.92 27.21
CA LYS A 54 -5.68 2.63 25.94
C LYS A 54 -5.02 1.92 24.76
N ARG A 55 -5.44 2.32 23.56
CA ARG A 55 -5.00 1.75 22.28
C ARG A 55 -4.50 2.86 21.40
N TYR A 56 -3.35 2.64 20.77
CA TYR A 56 -2.63 3.66 20.03
C TYR A 56 -2.14 3.12 18.70
N PHE A 57 -1.95 4.01 17.74
CA PHE A 57 -1.24 3.69 16.52
C PHE A 57 -0.41 4.88 16.04
N PHE A 58 0.65 4.59 15.30
CA PHE A 58 1.38 5.61 14.55
C PHE A 58 1.66 5.12 13.14
N THR A 59 1.99 6.07 12.28
CA THR A 59 2.36 5.79 10.89
C THR A 59 3.74 6.33 10.60
N ARG A 60 4.57 5.55 9.91
CA ARG A 60 5.87 6.00 9.38
C ARG A 60 5.78 6.10 7.87
N ASN A 61 6.20 7.24 7.33
CA ASN A 61 6.13 7.56 5.89
C ASN A 61 4.71 7.44 5.27
N HIS A 62 3.64 7.35 6.07
CA HIS A 62 2.27 7.05 5.60
C HIS A 62 2.13 5.75 4.80
N SER A 63 3.16 4.89 4.76
CA SER A 63 3.16 3.59 4.07
C SER A 63 3.31 2.41 5.04
N THR A 64 3.67 2.70 6.28
CA THR A 64 3.76 1.72 7.38
C THR A 64 2.86 2.18 8.52
N ILE A 65 2.16 1.24 9.13
CA ILE A 65 1.32 1.46 10.31
C ILE A 65 1.72 0.46 11.40
N VAL A 66 1.79 0.96 12.63
CA VAL A 66 2.01 0.14 13.82
C VAL A 66 0.90 0.48 14.79
N ALA A 67 0.11 -0.52 15.17
CA ALA A 67 -0.96 -0.40 16.14
C ALA A 67 -0.63 -1.28 17.35
N PHE A 68 -0.86 -0.76 18.54
CA PHE A 68 -0.61 -1.46 19.79
C PHE A 68 -1.68 -1.11 20.82
N ALA A 69 -1.99 -2.08 21.67
CA ALA A 69 -2.89 -1.91 22.80
C ALA A 69 -2.08 -2.11 24.08
N ILE A 70 -2.34 -1.27 25.09
CA ILE A 70 -1.77 -1.42 26.42
C ILE A 70 -2.92 -1.89 27.29
N ASP A 71 -3.05 -3.19 27.52
CA ASP A 71 -4.15 -3.73 28.31
C ASP A 71 -3.96 -3.40 29.80
N ASP A 72 -5.05 -3.00 30.48
CA ASP A 72 -5.05 -2.77 31.94
C ASP A 72 -5.20 -4.09 32.74
N VAL A 73 -5.49 -5.21 32.06
CA VAL A 73 -5.74 -6.51 32.68
C VAL A 73 -5.03 -7.61 31.90
N LEU A 74 -3.99 -8.19 32.50
CA LEU A 74 -3.36 -9.42 32.04
C LEU A 74 -3.97 -10.59 32.83
N VAL A 75 -4.69 -11.50 32.15
CA VAL A 75 -5.17 -12.74 32.78
C VAL A 75 -4.03 -13.74 32.77
N VAL A 76 -3.32 -13.84 33.89
CA VAL A 76 -2.26 -14.83 34.09
C VAL A 76 -2.89 -16.08 34.70
N HIS A 77 -3.28 -17.04 33.86
CA HIS A 77 -3.76 -18.38 34.21
C HIS A 77 -5.21 -18.50 34.75
N PRO A 78 -6.07 -19.40 34.20
CA PRO A 78 -7.49 -19.51 34.56
C PRO A 78 -7.76 -19.97 36.02
N LEU A 79 -6.76 -20.49 36.73
CA LEU A 79 -6.85 -20.90 38.15
C LEU A 79 -6.39 -19.84 39.15
N ILE A 80 -5.83 -18.71 38.69
CA ILE A 80 -5.43 -17.58 39.55
C ILE A 80 -6.04 -16.33 38.92
N PHE A 81 -7.23 -15.94 39.39
CA PHE A 81 -7.84 -14.69 38.97
C PHE A 81 -7.09 -13.51 39.62
N CYS A 82 -5.96 -13.13 39.04
CA CYS A 82 -5.22 -11.94 39.42
C CYS A 82 -5.35 -10.92 38.30
N MET A 83 -6.08 -9.83 38.56
CA MET A 83 -6.08 -8.64 37.69
C MET A 83 -4.72 -7.97 37.81
N LEU A 84 -3.74 -8.45 37.04
CA LEU A 84 -2.43 -7.81 36.94
C LEU A 84 -2.49 -6.71 35.88
N ARG A 85 -2.23 -5.48 36.30
CA ARG A 85 -2.01 -4.35 35.39
C ARG A 85 -0.71 -4.59 34.63
N TYR A 86 -0.62 -4.10 33.40
CA TYR A 86 0.62 -4.19 32.64
C TYR A 86 1.79 -3.54 33.42
N VAL A 87 2.88 -4.29 33.60
CA VAL A 87 4.13 -3.84 34.22
C VAL A 87 5.27 -4.06 33.21
N ALA A 88 6.22 -3.12 33.16
CA ALA A 88 7.42 -3.25 32.33
C ALA A 88 8.15 -4.57 32.65
N GLY A 89 8.32 -5.43 31.64
CA GLY A 89 8.85 -6.78 31.79
C GLY A 89 7.87 -7.89 31.38
N ASN A 90 6.58 -7.58 31.24
CA ASN A 90 5.61 -8.48 30.63
C ASN A 90 5.90 -8.69 29.13
N GLY A 91 5.52 -9.86 28.60
CA GLY A 91 5.70 -10.19 27.18
C GLY A 91 4.70 -9.45 26.27
N PHE A 92 4.97 -9.47 24.96
CA PHE A 92 4.10 -8.89 23.93
C PHE A 92 3.68 -9.96 22.92
N HIS A 93 2.47 -9.82 22.40
CA HIS A 93 2.02 -10.54 21.21
C HIS A 93 2.18 -9.63 19.99
N ILE A 94 2.98 -10.05 19.01
CA ILE A 94 3.27 -9.28 17.81
C ILE A 94 2.77 -10.05 16.60
N VAL A 95 1.95 -9.38 15.79
CA VAL A 95 1.55 -9.86 14.47
C VAL A 95 2.20 -8.94 13.42
N GLY A 96 3.00 -9.54 12.54
CA GLY A 96 3.68 -8.82 11.47
C GLY A 96 3.04 -9.12 10.11
N ALA A 97 2.81 -8.07 9.32
CA ALA A 97 2.42 -8.15 7.91
C ALA A 97 3.07 -6.99 7.15
N HIS A 98 2.96 -6.99 5.82
CA HIS A 98 3.45 -5.90 4.98
C HIS A 98 2.30 -5.31 4.15
N THR A 99 2.39 -4.02 3.82
CA THR A 99 1.32 -3.24 3.15
C THR A 99 1.51 -3.12 1.64
N ASP A 100 2.66 -3.51 1.14
CA ASP A 100 3.03 -3.39 -0.26
C ASP A 100 2.81 -4.70 -1.03
N SER A 101 2.74 -4.57 -2.35
CA SER A 101 2.60 -5.70 -3.27
C SER A 101 3.35 -5.38 -4.56
N PRO A 102 3.79 -6.41 -5.33
CA PRO A 102 4.43 -6.17 -6.61
C PRO A 102 3.54 -5.35 -7.54
N CYS A 103 4.09 -4.31 -8.14
CA CYS A 103 3.34 -3.39 -9.01
C CYS A 103 4.25 -2.69 -10.02
N LEU A 104 3.64 -2.05 -11.02
CA LEU A 104 4.32 -1.12 -11.91
C LEU A 104 4.29 0.27 -11.27
N LYS A 105 5.45 0.88 -10.99
CA LYS A 105 5.57 2.24 -10.45
C LYS A 105 5.90 3.24 -11.54
N LEU A 106 5.34 4.44 -11.47
CA LEU A 106 5.71 5.52 -12.37
C LEU A 106 7.16 5.95 -12.13
N LYS A 107 7.92 6.14 -13.20
CA LYS A 107 9.25 6.77 -13.09
C LYS A 107 9.10 8.27 -12.79
N PRO A 108 10.10 8.90 -12.15
CA PRO A 108 10.10 10.36 -11.94
C PRO A 108 9.95 11.15 -13.25
N VAL A 109 10.59 10.69 -14.32
CA VAL A 109 10.38 11.19 -15.69
C VAL A 109 9.66 10.08 -16.47
N SER A 110 8.34 10.16 -16.51
CA SER A 110 7.48 9.11 -17.06
C SER A 110 6.94 9.41 -18.46
N LYS A 111 7.01 10.65 -18.95
CA LYS A 111 6.47 10.99 -20.28
C LYS A 111 7.33 10.37 -21.39
N VAL A 112 6.75 9.50 -22.20
CA VAL A 112 7.36 8.91 -23.39
C VAL A 112 6.43 9.13 -24.59
N LYS A 113 6.98 9.46 -25.76
CA LYS A 113 6.20 9.57 -27.00
C LYS A 113 6.84 8.69 -28.07
N LYS A 114 6.07 7.73 -28.60
CA LYS A 114 6.54 6.76 -29.60
C LYS A 114 5.38 6.39 -30.52
N ALA A 115 5.65 6.32 -31.83
CA ALA A 115 4.66 5.93 -32.85
C ALA A 115 3.30 6.66 -32.71
N ASP A 116 3.32 7.96 -32.44
CA ASP A 116 2.15 8.82 -32.17
C ASP A 116 1.28 8.47 -30.95
N TYR A 117 1.71 7.50 -30.13
CA TYR A 117 1.14 7.22 -28.82
C TYR A 117 1.87 7.99 -27.71
N LEU A 118 1.09 8.38 -26.70
CA LEU A 118 1.61 8.84 -25.40
C LEU A 118 1.75 7.63 -24.49
N GLU A 119 2.98 7.31 -24.14
CA GLU A 119 3.32 6.20 -23.25
C GLU A 119 3.76 6.74 -21.89
N VAL A 120 3.63 5.88 -20.87
CA VAL A 120 4.01 6.18 -19.49
C VAL A 120 5.11 5.23 -19.07
N GLY A 121 6.31 5.78 -18.87
CA GLY A 121 7.49 5.06 -18.40
C GLY A 121 7.30 4.56 -16.97
N VAL A 122 7.40 3.24 -16.80
CA VAL A 122 7.25 2.54 -15.51
C VAL A 122 8.47 1.75 -15.11
N GLN A 123 8.56 1.43 -13.83
CA GLN A 123 9.53 0.51 -13.25
C GLN A 123 8.80 -0.59 -12.47
N THR A 124 9.32 -1.82 -12.55
CA THR A 124 8.81 -2.95 -11.77
C THR A 124 9.22 -2.80 -10.31
N TYR A 125 8.25 -2.92 -9.40
CA TYR A 125 8.49 -2.97 -7.95
C TYR A 125 8.22 -4.37 -7.43
N GLY A 126 9.22 -5.03 -6.84
CA GLY A 126 9.11 -6.42 -6.36
C GLY A 126 9.31 -7.47 -7.45
N GLY A 127 8.97 -8.73 -7.16
CA GLY A 127 9.08 -9.88 -8.08
C GLY A 127 7.73 -10.34 -8.62
N GLY A 128 7.03 -9.47 -9.35
CA GLY A 128 5.68 -9.75 -9.84
C GLY A 128 5.63 -10.72 -11.03
N LEU A 129 4.49 -11.37 -11.23
CA LEU A 129 4.16 -12.15 -12.44
C LEU A 129 3.74 -11.20 -13.56
N TRP A 130 4.69 -10.48 -14.13
CA TRP A 130 4.38 -9.30 -14.93
C TRP A 130 3.59 -9.53 -16.22
N HIS A 131 3.68 -10.71 -16.83
CA HIS A 131 2.86 -11.05 -17.98
C HIS A 131 1.36 -10.94 -17.70
N THR A 132 0.94 -11.12 -16.43
CA THR A 132 -0.47 -11.00 -16.02
C THR A 132 -1.00 -9.57 -16.01
N TRP A 133 -0.11 -8.57 -16.10
CA TRP A 133 -0.45 -7.15 -16.17
C TRP A 133 -0.77 -6.69 -17.60
N PHE A 134 -0.44 -7.51 -18.61
CA PHE A 134 -0.77 -7.22 -19.99
C PHE A 134 -2.27 -7.39 -20.22
N ASP A 135 -2.79 -6.61 -21.17
CA ASP A 135 -4.19 -6.58 -21.58
C ASP A 135 -5.19 -6.36 -20.43
N ARG A 136 -4.75 -5.77 -19.32
CA ARG A 136 -5.59 -5.33 -18.21
C ARG A 136 -6.02 -3.88 -18.39
N ASP A 137 -7.21 -3.57 -17.90
CA ASP A 137 -7.65 -2.21 -17.68
C ASP A 137 -6.93 -1.70 -16.42
N LEU A 138 -6.06 -0.70 -16.61
CA LEU A 138 -5.18 -0.19 -15.57
C LEU A 138 -5.47 1.28 -15.30
N THR A 139 -5.32 1.67 -14.03
CA THR A 139 -5.44 3.04 -13.56
C THR A 139 -4.24 3.43 -12.71
N VAL A 140 -4.21 4.68 -12.24
CA VAL A 140 -3.14 5.26 -11.43
C VAL A 140 -3.65 5.50 -10.01
N ALA A 141 -2.87 5.05 -9.02
CA ALA A 141 -3.09 5.41 -7.63
C ALA A 141 -1.76 5.61 -6.89
N GLY A 142 -1.74 6.46 -5.87
CA GLY A 142 -0.59 6.61 -5.00
C GLY A 142 -0.53 7.94 -4.27
N ARG A 143 0.67 8.34 -3.88
CA ARG A 143 0.93 9.58 -3.15
C ARG A 143 1.63 10.60 -4.05
N VAL A 144 1.06 11.79 -4.14
CA VAL A 144 1.68 12.95 -4.81
C VAL A 144 2.17 13.96 -3.77
N MET A 145 3.29 14.61 -4.06
CA MET A 145 3.78 15.76 -3.31
C MET A 145 3.41 17.03 -4.07
N ILE A 146 2.79 17.98 -3.38
CA ILE A 146 2.32 19.23 -3.95
C ILE A 146 3.11 20.36 -3.32
N ARG A 147 3.76 21.16 -4.16
CA ARG A 147 4.37 22.42 -3.75
C ARG A 147 3.30 23.50 -3.78
N GLU A 148 3.05 24.13 -2.65
CA GLU A 148 2.13 25.26 -2.51
C GLU A 148 2.93 26.52 -2.22
N GLU A 149 2.62 27.62 -2.92
CA GLU A 149 3.27 28.91 -2.72
C GLU A 149 2.20 29.94 -2.37
N LYS A 150 2.23 30.45 -1.13
CA LYS A 150 1.28 31.46 -0.63
C LYS A 150 2.05 32.57 0.06
N GLY A 151 1.86 33.81 -0.40
CA GLY A 151 2.46 35.00 0.22
C GLY A 151 3.99 34.98 0.31
N GLY A 152 4.67 34.37 -0.68
CA GLY A 152 6.14 34.24 -0.69
C GLY A 152 6.69 33.11 0.20
N SER A 153 5.84 32.35 0.90
CA SER A 153 6.24 31.15 1.63
C SER A 153 5.95 29.90 0.80
N VAL A 154 6.97 29.02 0.68
CA VAL A 154 6.85 27.71 0.01
C VAL A 154 6.57 26.64 1.06
N SER A 155 5.46 25.93 0.90
CA SER A 155 5.12 24.74 1.69
C SER A 155 4.99 23.51 0.79
N TYR A 156 5.17 22.33 1.38
CA TYR A 156 4.99 21.05 0.71
C TYR A 156 3.89 20.28 1.44
N SER A 157 2.85 19.90 0.72
CA SER A 157 1.81 19.00 1.19
C SER A 157 1.91 17.68 0.42
N HIS A 158 1.26 16.64 0.94
CA HIS A 158 1.10 15.39 0.21
C HIS A 158 -0.39 15.04 0.14
N ARG A 159 -0.80 14.36 -0.93
CA ARG A 159 -2.17 13.89 -1.12
C ARG A 159 -2.17 12.48 -1.67
N LEU A 160 -3.16 11.70 -1.26
CA LEU A 160 -3.46 10.44 -1.91
C LEU A 160 -4.34 10.73 -3.13
N VAL A 161 -3.99 10.09 -4.24
CA VAL A 161 -4.69 10.21 -5.51
C VAL A 161 -5.02 8.81 -5.98
N ARG A 162 -6.24 8.65 -6.47
CA ARG A 162 -6.71 7.47 -7.19
C ARG A 162 -7.58 7.97 -8.33
N ILE A 163 -7.31 7.48 -9.53
CA ILE A 163 -8.19 7.66 -10.69
C ILE A 163 -9.09 6.42 -10.74
N GLU A 164 -10.40 6.61 -10.83
CA GLU A 164 -11.34 5.48 -10.82
C GLU A 164 -11.48 4.86 -12.21
N GLU A 165 -11.36 5.68 -13.25
CA GLU A 165 -11.45 5.23 -14.63
C GLU A 165 -10.16 4.52 -15.08
N PRO A 166 -10.28 3.42 -15.85
CA PRO A 166 -9.12 2.79 -16.48
C PRO A 166 -8.60 3.68 -17.61
N ILE A 167 -7.43 4.29 -17.40
CA ILE A 167 -6.81 5.24 -18.33
C ILE A 167 -5.58 4.69 -19.04
N MET A 168 -5.16 3.46 -18.72
CA MET A 168 -3.94 2.85 -19.26
C MET A 168 -4.14 1.36 -19.54
N ARG A 169 -3.31 0.83 -20.45
CA ARG A 169 -3.24 -0.59 -20.79
C ARG A 169 -1.83 -0.93 -21.25
N VAL A 170 -1.36 -2.13 -20.96
CA VAL A 170 -0.11 -2.68 -21.53
C VAL A 170 -0.52 -3.72 -22.57
N PRO A 171 -0.51 -3.40 -23.88
CA PRO A 171 -1.00 -4.32 -24.90
C PRO A 171 -0.02 -5.48 -25.14
N THR A 172 -0.54 -6.69 -25.36
CA THR A 172 0.25 -7.79 -25.91
C THR A 172 0.56 -7.58 -27.40
N LEU A 173 1.68 -8.12 -27.86
CA LEU A 173 1.96 -8.23 -29.29
C LEU A 173 1.00 -9.24 -29.93
N ALA A 174 0.43 -8.89 -31.07
CA ALA A 174 -0.45 -9.79 -31.80
C ALA A 174 0.29 -11.09 -32.17
N ILE A 175 -0.32 -12.25 -31.90
CA ILE A 175 0.27 -13.57 -32.14
C ILE A 175 0.74 -13.78 -33.58
N HIS A 176 0.09 -13.16 -34.57
CA HIS A 176 0.47 -13.23 -35.99
C HIS A 176 1.85 -12.61 -36.28
N LEU A 177 2.29 -11.70 -35.42
CA LEU A 177 3.60 -11.02 -35.50
C LEU A 177 4.64 -11.66 -34.59
N ASP A 178 4.26 -12.69 -33.82
CA ASP A 178 5.14 -13.45 -32.95
C ASP A 178 5.59 -14.73 -33.66
N SER A 179 6.80 -14.70 -34.21
CA SER A 179 7.33 -15.78 -35.05
C SER A 179 8.03 -16.92 -34.29
N TYR A 180 7.90 -16.97 -32.96
CA TYR A 180 8.51 -18.03 -32.13
C TYR A 180 7.50 -18.93 -31.42
N SER A 181 7.39 -20.16 -31.93
CA SER A 181 6.92 -21.34 -31.20
C SER A 181 7.93 -21.73 -30.12
N SER A 182 7.89 -21.07 -28.98
CA SER A 182 8.38 -21.57 -27.70
C SER A 182 7.71 -20.73 -26.61
N PHE A 183 7.19 -21.38 -25.57
CA PHE A 183 6.88 -20.70 -24.32
C PHE A 183 8.22 -20.52 -23.56
N PRO A 184 8.88 -19.36 -23.60
CA PRO A 184 9.45 -18.80 -22.40
C PRO A 184 8.53 -17.67 -21.97
N TYR A 185 8.24 -17.58 -20.68
CA TYR A 185 7.69 -16.38 -20.05
C TYR A 185 8.29 -15.14 -20.72
N PRO A 186 7.52 -14.08 -21.05
CA PRO A 186 8.08 -12.88 -21.62
C PRO A 186 9.16 -12.40 -20.66
N THR A 187 10.41 -12.63 -21.05
CA THR A 187 11.56 -12.04 -20.41
C THR A 187 11.36 -10.54 -20.57
N PHE A 188 11.50 -9.80 -19.48
CA PHE A 188 11.63 -8.36 -19.55
C PHE A 188 12.93 -8.10 -20.32
N VAL A 189 12.83 -8.07 -21.64
CA VAL A 189 13.97 -7.85 -22.53
C VAL A 189 14.34 -6.38 -22.39
N ASN A 190 15.23 -6.16 -21.44
CA ASN A 190 16.06 -4.98 -21.29
C ASN A 190 15.35 -3.64 -21.11
N SER A 191 16.11 -2.77 -20.46
CA SER A 191 15.90 -1.36 -20.15
C SER A 191 15.33 -0.44 -21.24
N SER A 192 15.10 -0.91 -22.47
CA SER A 192 14.51 -0.13 -23.57
C SER A 192 12.98 -0.08 -23.57
N GLU A 193 12.29 -1.08 -22.99
CA GLU A 193 10.81 -1.08 -22.92
C GLU A 193 10.27 -0.78 -21.51
N MET A 194 11.06 -1.06 -20.47
CA MET A 194 10.85 -0.55 -19.11
C MET A 194 12.21 -0.28 -18.46
N GLY A 195 12.83 0.87 -18.76
CA GLY A 195 14.10 1.27 -18.15
C GLY A 195 14.11 1.32 -16.62
N ALA A 196 14.49 0.23 -15.97
CA ALA A 196 14.76 0.18 -14.54
C ALA A 196 16.11 0.85 -14.25
N GLY A 197 16.07 2.12 -13.84
CA GLY A 197 17.10 2.67 -12.97
C GLY A 197 16.71 2.32 -11.53
N LEU A 198 17.66 1.86 -10.72
CA LEU A 198 17.50 1.71 -9.27
C LEU A 198 17.30 3.10 -8.64
N PHE A 199 16.08 3.62 -8.73
CA PHE A 199 15.60 4.72 -7.94
C PHE A 199 14.37 4.22 -7.19
N THR A 200 14.56 3.88 -5.92
CA THR A 200 13.45 3.79 -4.98
C THR A 200 12.88 5.20 -4.85
N SER A 201 11.93 5.57 -5.71
CA SER A 201 11.22 6.83 -5.49
C SER A 201 10.44 6.68 -4.19
N ALA A 202 10.89 7.37 -3.14
CA ALA A 202 10.17 7.52 -1.89
C ALA A 202 8.78 8.21 -2.09
N PHE A 203 8.52 8.69 -3.30
CA PHE A 203 7.28 9.26 -3.80
C PHE A 203 6.64 8.22 -4.72
N GLY A 204 5.70 7.43 -4.19
CA GLY A 204 5.17 6.26 -4.89
C GLY A 204 3.82 6.54 -5.52
N VAL A 205 3.80 6.65 -6.85
CA VAL A 205 2.59 6.48 -7.67
C VAL A 205 2.74 5.18 -8.42
N SER A 206 1.74 4.32 -8.30
CA SER A 206 1.68 2.99 -8.90
C SER A 206 0.57 2.94 -9.94
N ILE A 207 0.81 2.18 -10.99
CA ILE A 207 -0.23 1.63 -11.82
C ILE A 207 -0.86 0.47 -11.05
N VAL A 208 -2.19 0.44 -11.03
CA VAL A 208 -3.00 -0.55 -10.33
C VAL A 208 -4.08 -1.04 -11.26
N ALA A 209 -4.54 -2.28 -11.09
CA ALA A 209 -5.74 -2.74 -11.78
C ALA A 209 -6.94 -1.93 -11.28
N SER A 210 -7.83 -1.53 -12.20
CA SER A 210 -9.10 -0.88 -11.86
C SER A 210 -10.04 -1.84 -11.16
#